data_AF-A0A9D0G8E8-F1
#
_entry.id   AF-A0A9D0G8E8-F1
#
_cell.length_a   1.000
_cell.length_b   1.000
_cell.length_c   1.000
_cell.angle_alpha   90.00
_cell.angle_beta   90.00
_cell.angle_gamma   90.00
#
_symmetry.space_group_name_H-M   'P 1'
#
loop_
_entity.id
_entity.type
_entity.pdbx_description
1 polymer ?
#
loop_
_entity_poly.entity_id
_entity_poly.type
_entity_poly.pdbx_seq_one_letter_code
_entity_poly.pdbx_strand_id
1 'polypeptide(L)'
;TQDHLGPELSLPDSPGHGFGLGVSVLTDLARTRTLGSVGTYGWGGAANTNFWIDPHEQLIGLLMLQFMPSGTYPIVPDFRVAVYQALL
;
A
#
# COMPACT_ATOMS: atom_id res chain seq x y z
N THR A 1 4.20 -7.84 -9.23
CA THR A 1 2.92 -7.45 -9.85
C THR A 1 3.12 -6.19 -10.67
N GLN A 2 2.39 -6.01 -11.78
CA GLN A 2 2.51 -4.84 -12.67
C GLN A 2 1.23 -4.00 -12.66
N ASP A 3 1.36 -2.71 -12.97
CA ASP A 3 0.22 -1.85 -13.30
C ASP A 3 -0.37 -2.26 -14.66
N HIS A 4 -1.70 -2.30 -14.75
CA HIS A 4 -2.45 -2.62 -15.96
C HIS A 4 -3.34 -1.46 -16.42
N LEU A 5 -3.23 -0.29 -15.80
CA LEU A 5 -3.88 0.93 -16.28
C LEU A 5 -3.08 1.55 -17.43
N GLY A 6 -3.78 2.11 -18.41
CA GLY A 6 -3.18 2.97 -19.42
C GLY A 6 -2.81 4.35 -18.84
N PRO A 7 -1.93 5.11 -19.50
CA PRO A 7 -1.45 6.42 -19.00
C PRO A 7 -2.57 7.45 -18.82
N GLU A 8 -3.70 7.26 -19.47
CA GLU A 8 -4.91 8.08 -19.34
C GLU A 8 -5.68 7.88 -18.03
N LEU A 9 -5.44 6.78 -17.30
CA LEU A 9 -6.20 6.41 -16.11
C LEU A 9 -5.31 6.40 -14.86
N SER A 10 -5.79 7.04 -13.80
CA SER A 10 -5.13 7.07 -12.50
C SER A 10 -6.11 6.73 -11.39
N LEU A 11 -5.62 6.13 -10.31
CA LEU A 11 -6.42 5.92 -9.11
C LEU A 11 -6.67 7.27 -8.41
N PRO A 12 -7.94 7.72 -8.28
CA PRO A 12 -8.27 8.91 -7.51
C PRO A 12 -7.78 8.74 -6.06
N ASP A 13 -7.25 9.82 -5.47
CA ASP A 13 -6.75 9.86 -4.09
C ASP A 13 -5.54 8.94 -3.77
N SER A 14 -4.95 8.29 -4.78
CA SER A 14 -3.77 7.42 -4.62
C SER A 14 -2.64 7.82 -5.58
N PRO A 15 -2.05 9.03 -5.46
CA PRO A 15 -0.96 9.44 -6.34
C PRO A 15 0.23 8.49 -6.22
N GLY A 16 0.88 8.20 -7.34
CA GLY A 16 2.01 7.27 -7.39
C GLY A 16 1.61 5.78 -7.34
N HIS A 17 0.31 5.47 -7.40
CA HIS A 17 -0.20 4.11 -7.51
C HIS A 17 -0.94 3.89 -8.83
N GLY A 18 -0.65 2.75 -9.46
CA GLY A 18 -1.44 2.14 -10.52
C GLY A 18 -2.32 1.00 -9.98
N PHE A 19 -2.96 0.26 -10.88
CA PHE A 19 -3.86 -0.84 -10.51
C PHE A 19 -3.50 -2.11 -11.28
N GLY A 20 -3.16 -3.16 -10.54
CA GLY A 20 -2.90 -4.50 -11.06
C GLY A 20 -4.17 -5.34 -11.11
N LEU A 21 -4.00 -6.66 -11.03
CA LEU A 21 -5.13 -7.60 -11.00
C LEU A 21 -5.79 -7.63 -9.61
N GLY A 22 -6.65 -6.64 -9.33
CA GLY A 22 -7.46 -6.55 -8.10
C GLY A 22 -6.78 -5.85 -6.92
N VAL A 23 -5.64 -5.20 -7.13
CA VAL A 23 -4.83 -4.54 -6.09
C VAL A 23 -4.18 -3.27 -6.61
N SER A 24 -3.80 -2.39 -5.68
CA SER A 24 -2.96 -1.23 -5.97
C SER A 24 -1.53 -1.69 -6.20
N VAL A 25 -0.82 -1.02 -7.10
CA VAL A 25 0.60 -1.24 -7.38
C VAL A 25 1.34 0.10 -7.28
N LEU A 26 2.38 0.17 -6.45
CA LEU A 26 3.22 1.36 -6.30
C LEU A 26 4.07 1.55 -7.56
N THR A 27 3.86 2.65 -8.28
CA THR A 27 4.57 2.98 -9.53
C THR A 27 5.56 4.13 -9.38
N ASP A 28 5.31 5.05 -8.44
CA ASP A 28 6.19 6.19 -8.16
C ASP A 28 6.18 6.51 -6.66
N LEU A 29 7.24 6.10 -5.96
CA LEU A 29 7.39 6.31 -4.52
C LEU A 29 7.40 7.80 -4.14
N ALA A 30 8.02 8.66 -4.93
CA ALA A 30 8.19 10.09 -4.62
C ALA A 30 6.85 10.85 -4.62
N ARG A 31 5.86 10.33 -5.34
CA ARG A 31 4.49 10.86 -5.37
C ARG A 31 3.61 10.35 -4.23
N THR A 32 4.10 9.40 -3.44
CA THR A 32 3.36 8.84 -2.30
C THR A 32 3.76 9.49 -0.98
N ARG A 33 3.05 9.12 0.09
CA ARG A 33 3.41 9.45 1.48
C ARG A 33 3.65 8.19 2.31
N THR A 34 4.17 7.15 1.68
CA THR A 34 4.39 5.84 2.30
C THR A 34 5.83 5.37 2.12
N LEU A 35 6.22 4.35 2.87
CA LEU A 35 7.50 3.65 2.70
C LEU A 35 7.31 2.40 1.87
N GLY A 36 8.31 2.03 1.07
CA GLY A 36 8.35 0.79 0.32
C GLY A 36 8.99 0.95 -1.04
N SER A 37 8.98 -0.14 -1.81
CA SER A 37 9.66 -0.21 -3.09
C SER A 37 8.68 -0.11 -4.25
N VAL A 38 9.09 0.51 -5.36
CA VAL A 38 8.32 0.47 -6.61
C VAL A 38 8.04 -0.99 -6.99
N GLY A 39 6.80 -1.30 -7.35
CA GLY A 39 6.30 -2.65 -7.55
C GLY A 39 5.65 -3.29 -6.32
N THR A 40 5.71 -2.65 -5.14
CA THR A 40 4.92 -3.05 -3.96
C THR A 40 3.43 -3.06 -4.30
N TYR A 41 2.72 -4.10 -3.91
CA TYR A 41 1.29 -4.22 -4.19
C TYR A 41 0.49 -4.64 -2.96
N GLY A 42 -0.77 -4.23 -2.90
CA GLY A 42 -1.59 -4.44 -1.72
C GLY A 42 -2.96 -3.78 -1.81
N TRP A 43 -3.74 -3.92 -0.75
CA TRP A 43 -5.06 -3.30 -0.65
C TRP A 43 -5.49 -3.08 0.81
N GLY A 44 -6.45 -2.17 1.00
CA GLY A 44 -7.12 -1.94 2.27
C GLY A 44 -8.50 -2.59 2.31
N GLY A 45 -8.97 -2.96 3.50
CA GLY A 45 -10.33 -3.43 3.73
C GLY A 45 -11.13 -2.50 4.64
N ALA A 46 -12.45 -2.65 4.59
CA ALA A 46 -13.38 -1.73 5.25
C ALA A 46 -13.15 -1.62 6.78
N ALA A 47 -12.87 -2.73 7.45
CA ALA A 47 -12.66 -2.81 8.89
C ALA A 47 -11.24 -2.40 9.35
N ASN A 48 -10.60 -1.51 8.59
CA ASN A 48 -9.22 -1.08 8.78
C ASN A 48 -8.19 -2.22 8.67
N THR A 49 -8.54 -3.28 7.94
CA THR A 49 -7.59 -4.32 7.54
C THR A 49 -6.71 -3.79 6.41
N ASN A 50 -5.45 -4.21 6.36
CA ASN A 50 -4.52 -3.80 5.31
C ASN A 50 -3.47 -4.88 5.07
N PHE A 51 -3.08 -5.05 3.82
CA PHE A 51 -1.91 -5.87 3.48
C PHE A 51 -1.10 -5.20 2.37
N TRP A 52 0.20 -5.47 2.38
CA TRP A 52 1.09 -5.12 1.29
C TRP A 52 2.19 -6.18 1.15
N ILE A 53 2.69 -6.33 -0.06
CA ILE A 53 3.77 -7.25 -0.41
C ILE A 53 4.82 -6.41 -1.12
N ASP A 54 6.02 -6.38 -0.56
CA ASP A 54 7.19 -5.72 -1.11
C ASP A 54 8.23 -6.79 -1.50
N PRO A 55 8.26 -7.23 -2.77
CA PRO A 55 9.18 -8.27 -3.21
C PRO A 55 10.65 -7.85 -3.13
N HIS A 56 10.95 -6.56 -3.17
CA HIS A 56 12.33 -6.06 -3.10
C HIS A 56 12.91 -6.31 -1.71
N GLU A 57 12.12 -6.02 -0.67
CA GLU A 57 12.48 -6.26 0.73
C GLU A 57 12.15 -7.68 1.23
N GLN A 58 11.64 -8.56 0.34
CA GLN A 58 11.15 -9.90 0.71
C GLN A 58 10.13 -9.87 1.87
N LEU A 59 9.28 -8.85 1.88
CA LEU A 59 8.40 -8.53 3.00
C LEU A 59 6.92 -8.73 2.63
N ILE A 60 6.16 -9.30 3.57
CA ILE A 60 4.69 -9.28 3.56
C ILE A 60 4.22 -8.60 4.84
N GLY A 61 3.55 -7.46 4.71
CA GLY A 61 2.85 -6.80 5.80
C GLY A 61 1.39 -7.23 5.84
N LEU A 62 0.91 -7.62 7.03
CA LEU A 62 -0.47 -8.05 7.26
C LEU A 62 -1.01 -7.44 8.56
N LEU A 63 -2.02 -6.60 8.45
CA LEU A 63 -2.67 -5.94 9.58
C LEU A 63 -4.19 -6.24 9.56
N MET A 64 -4.68 -6.91 10.59
CA MET A 64 -6.07 -7.39 10.68
C MET A 64 -6.81 -6.74 11.84
N LEU A 65 -7.21 -5.48 11.65
CA LEU A 65 -8.06 -4.78 12.61
C LEU A 65 -9.54 -5.13 12.40
N GLN A 66 -10.35 -4.85 13.41
CA GLN A 66 -11.82 -5.00 13.39
C GLN A 66 -12.46 -3.67 13.80
N PHE A 67 -12.12 -2.60 13.09
CA PHE A 67 -12.53 -1.24 13.45
C PHE A 67 -13.05 -0.49 12.22
N MET A 68 -14.20 0.19 12.38
CA MET A 68 -14.88 0.92 11.31
C MET A 68 -15.23 2.34 11.78
N PRO A 69 -15.13 3.37 10.91
CA PRO A 69 -14.63 3.30 9.53
C PRO A 69 -13.10 3.24 9.45
N SER A 70 -12.56 2.59 8.41
CA SER A 70 -11.13 2.63 8.10
C SER A 70 -10.64 4.08 7.93
N GLY A 71 -9.40 4.34 8.34
CA GLY A 71 -8.79 5.67 8.23
C GLY A 71 -9.14 6.65 9.36
N THR A 72 -9.97 6.26 10.34
CA THR A 72 -10.25 7.13 11.52
C THR A 72 -8.99 7.43 12.32
N TYR A 73 -8.09 6.45 12.44
CA TYR A 73 -6.81 6.57 13.14
C TYR A 73 -5.67 6.19 12.18
N PRO A 74 -4.48 6.80 12.30
CA PRO A 74 -3.34 6.57 11.40
C PRO A 74 -2.61 5.24 11.66
N ILE A 75 -3.32 4.20 12.14
CA ILE A 75 -2.71 2.93 12.55
C ILE A 75 -1.98 2.24 11.37
N VAL A 76 -2.54 2.29 10.16
CA VAL A 76 -1.93 1.67 8.97
C VAL A 76 -0.59 2.33 8.59
N PRO A 77 -0.49 3.65 8.37
CA PRO A 77 0.79 4.29 8.05
C PRO A 77 1.81 4.17 9.19
N ASP A 78 1.38 4.31 10.46
CA ASP A 78 2.28 4.19 11.61
C ASP A 78 2.85 2.77 11.73
N PHE A 79 2.00 1.75 11.58
CA PHE A 79 2.43 0.35 11.57
C PHE A 79 3.41 0.07 10.44
N ARG A 80 3.15 0.60 9.23
CA ARG A 80 4.05 0.44 8.09
C ARG A 80 5.41 1.06 8.36
N VAL A 81 5.46 2.28 8.93
CA VAL A 81 6.73 2.91 9.32
C VAL A 81 7.49 2.03 10.30
N ALA A 82 6.83 1.52 11.34
CA ALA A 82 7.46 0.63 12.32
C ALA A 82 8.02 -0.65 11.69
N VAL A 83 7.29 -1.26 10.74
CA VAL A 83 7.75 -2.46 10.03
C VAL A 83 9.01 -2.17 9.20
N TYR A 84 9.02 -1.11 8.40
CA TYR A 84 10.19 -0.78 7.56
C TYR A 84 11.40 -0.35 8.40
N GLN A 85 11.20 0.30 9.55
CA GLN A 85 12.28 0.61 10.48
C GLN A 85 12.91 -0.64 11.12
N ALA A 86 12.17 -1.75 11.20
CA ALA A 86 12.65 -3.00 11.76
C ALA A 86 13.44 -3.88 10.77
N LEU A 87 13.59 -3.44 9.50
CA LEU A 87 14.42 -4.13 8.50
C LEU A 87 15.92 -3.79 8.61
N LEU A 88 16.28 -2.85 9.49
CA LEU A 88 17.67 -2.50 9.84
C LEU A 88 18.37 -3.64 10.59
#